data_AF-A0A7Y6PQK2-F1
#
_entry.id   AF-A0A7Y6PQK2-F1
#
_cell.length_a   1.000
_cell.length_b   1.000
_cell.length_c   1.000
_cell.angle_alpha   90.00
_cell.angle_beta   90.00
_cell.angle_gamma   90.00
#
_symmetry.space_group_name_H-M   'P 1'
#
loop_
_entity.id
_entity.type
_entity.pdbx_description
1 polymer ?
#
loop_
_entity_poly.entity_id
_entity_poly.type
_entity_poly.pdbx_seq_one_letter_code
_entity_poly.pdbx_strand_id
1 'polypeptide(L)'
;MRMSFALGLVVALGCGGGPKTGTWTAADHGKAERTIDKWTAADEDKYIGLTCTNVVAPDHTLRCPILVKLGFTADGCRAQLGDWRTDATSDAKRRAFRLLVAGLSSADSCEQVEATLRIVAMSIQEDTRKQATAAGCAMRDDNARDLTAERAAARRGAKDTHFADTASSAAEPIEVCGVKGELGWLTRMQCADGSRPFGDDVDRAHDARKGSMMGTGTGPCGAAPLDHYTVQCPEKSYEVYMDMYMCGPGEQLAPAL
;
A
#
# COMPACT_ATOMS: atom_id res chain seq x y z
N MET A 1 10.37 18.99 7.60
CA MET A 1 9.58 18.17 8.55
C MET A 1 9.32 16.82 7.90
N ARG A 2 9.89 15.74 8.44
CA ARG A 2 9.63 14.36 7.98
C ARG A 2 8.43 13.84 8.77
N MET A 3 7.30 13.58 8.11
CA MET A 3 6.23 12.77 8.69
C MET A 3 6.59 11.30 8.47
N SER A 4 6.95 10.61 9.54
CA SER A 4 7.07 9.15 9.55
C SER A 4 5.68 8.56 9.76
N PHE A 5 5.19 7.79 8.81
CA PHE A 5 4.01 6.95 9.02
C PHE A 5 4.45 5.68 9.77
N ALA A 6 4.08 5.57 11.04
CA ALA A 6 4.23 4.34 11.81
C ALA A 6 2.91 3.55 11.74
N LEU A 7 2.95 2.38 11.08
CA LEU A 7 1.84 1.43 11.10
C LEU A 7 2.02 0.52 12.33
N GLY A 8 1.42 0.90 13.46
CA GLY A 8 1.43 0.08 14.68
C GLY A 8 0.24 -0.87 14.72
N LEU A 9 0.48 -2.19 14.75
CA LEU A 9 -0.53 -3.13 15.23
C LEU A 9 -0.66 -2.92 16.74
N VAL A 10 -1.74 -2.27 17.17
CA VAL A 10 -2.02 -2.09 18.59
C VAL A 10 -2.81 -3.30 19.08
N VAL A 11 -2.16 -4.12 19.90
CA VAL A 11 -2.84 -5.12 20.72
C VAL A 11 -3.21 -4.44 22.05
N ALA A 12 -4.45 -3.97 22.17
CA ALA A 12 -4.92 -3.39 23.41
C ALA A 12 -5.27 -4.53 24.39
N LEU A 13 -4.46 -4.67 25.45
CA LEU A 13 -4.69 -5.59 26.56
C LEU A 13 -5.25 -4.79 27.74
N GLY A 14 -6.55 -4.91 27.99
CA GLY A 14 -7.20 -4.32 29.15
C GLY A 14 -7.20 -5.28 30.33
N CYS A 15 -6.67 -4.84 31.48
CA CYS A 15 -6.88 -5.52 32.76
C CYS A 15 -8.13 -4.96 33.45
N GLY A 16 -9.15 -5.79 33.62
CA GLY A 16 -10.20 -5.60 34.64
C GLY A 16 -11.51 -4.94 34.18
N GLY A 17 -12.62 -5.64 34.43
CA GLY A 17 -14.00 -5.14 34.34
C GLY A 17 -14.67 -5.46 33.01
N GLY A 18 -15.85 -6.11 33.06
CA GLY A 18 -16.61 -6.55 31.88
C GLY A 18 -16.90 -5.47 30.82
N PRO A 19 -17.48 -5.84 29.67
CA PRO A 19 -17.52 -5.01 28.47
C PRO A 19 -18.20 -3.66 28.75
N LYS A 20 -17.42 -2.58 28.82
CA LYS A 20 -17.93 -1.22 28.73
C LYS A 20 -17.89 -0.79 27.27
N THR A 21 -19.06 -0.53 26.69
CA THR A 21 -19.20 0.14 25.40
C THR A 21 -18.84 1.62 25.56
N GLY A 22 -17.56 1.95 25.40
CA GLY A 22 -17.05 3.33 25.37
C GLY A 22 -16.31 3.60 24.06
N THR A 23 -16.52 4.79 23.50
CA THR A 23 -15.74 5.31 22.36
C THR A 23 -14.34 5.69 22.83
N TRP A 24 -13.33 5.05 22.25
CA TRP A 24 -11.92 5.34 22.49
C TRP A 24 -11.49 6.59 21.71
N THR A 25 -10.63 7.41 22.31
CA THR A 25 -10.13 8.66 21.71
C THR A 25 -8.71 8.46 21.19
N ALA A 26 -8.25 9.33 20.27
CA ALA A 26 -6.88 9.30 19.76
C ALA A 26 -5.79 9.37 20.85
N ALA A 27 -6.09 9.97 22.01
CA ALA A 27 -5.18 10.04 23.15
C ALA A 27 -4.95 8.67 23.83
N ASP A 28 -5.89 7.73 23.69
CA ASP A 28 -5.80 6.39 24.28
C ASP A 28 -4.86 5.47 23.49
N HIS A 29 -4.63 5.77 22.21
CA HIS A 29 -3.75 4.99 21.33
C HIS A 29 -2.25 5.16 21.65
N GLY A 30 -1.84 6.32 22.17
CA GLY A 30 -0.43 6.60 22.49
C GLY A 30 0.12 5.84 23.72
N LYS A 31 -0.75 5.18 24.49
CA LYS A 31 -0.36 4.39 25.67
C LYS A 31 -0.20 2.89 25.41
N ALA A 32 -0.62 2.39 24.26
CA ALA A 32 -0.71 0.95 23.98
C ALA A 32 0.56 0.34 23.36
N GLU A 33 1.65 1.10 23.27
CA GLU A 33 2.84 0.70 22.51
C GLU A 33 3.90 -0.09 23.31
N ARG A 34 3.63 -0.51 24.55
CA ARG A 34 4.60 -1.30 25.33
C ARG A 34 3.99 -2.39 26.21
N THR A 35 4.70 -3.52 26.19
CA THR A 35 4.79 -4.62 27.17
C THR A 35 4.05 -5.91 26.81
N ILE A 36 4.72 -6.77 26.01
CA ILE A 36 4.55 -8.23 26.09
C ILE A 36 5.67 -8.75 27.00
N ASP A 37 5.61 -8.47 28.30
CA ASP A 37 6.57 -9.07 29.25
C ASP A 37 5.82 -9.77 30.38
N LYS A 38 6.08 -11.09 30.47
CA LYS A 38 5.74 -12.05 31.53
C LYS A 38 4.25 -12.20 31.87
N TRP A 39 3.65 -13.23 31.29
CA TRP A 39 2.35 -13.77 31.69
C TRP A 39 2.57 -14.83 32.78
N THR A 40 1.73 -14.85 33.82
CA THR A 40 1.74 -15.89 34.86
C THR A 40 0.40 -16.63 34.85
N ALA A 41 0.38 -17.87 35.35
CA ALA A 41 -0.79 -18.75 35.33
C ALA A 41 -1.99 -18.28 36.18
N ALA A 42 -1.92 -17.11 36.82
CA ALA A 42 -2.94 -16.59 37.73
C ALA A 42 -3.98 -15.66 37.05
N ASP A 43 -3.92 -15.51 35.73
CA ASP A 43 -4.69 -14.51 34.97
C ASP A 43 -5.84 -15.14 34.14
N GLU A 44 -6.83 -15.75 34.79
CA GLU A 44 -7.85 -16.61 34.13
C GLU A 44 -8.89 -15.91 33.22
N ASP A 45 -8.81 -14.60 32.95
CA ASP A 45 -9.83 -13.89 32.12
C ASP A 45 -9.27 -12.70 31.31
N LYS A 46 -8.14 -12.90 30.62
CA LYS A 46 -7.57 -11.85 29.75
C LYS A 46 -8.12 -11.91 28.32
N TYR A 47 -8.35 -10.74 27.72
CA TYR A 47 -8.82 -10.61 26.34
C TYR A 47 -7.71 -10.00 25.49
N ILE A 48 -7.53 -10.54 24.27
CA ILE A 48 -6.64 -9.95 23.27
C ILE A 48 -7.52 -9.29 22.19
N GLY A 49 -7.72 -7.99 22.30
CA GLY A 49 -8.35 -7.23 21.24
C GLY A 49 -7.35 -6.98 20.10
N LEU A 50 -7.56 -7.60 18.93
CA LEU A 50 -6.85 -7.21 17.72
C LEU A 50 -7.62 -6.07 17.06
N THR A 51 -7.19 -4.84 17.33
CA THR A 51 -7.70 -3.67 16.63
C THR A 51 -6.76 -3.32 15.48
N CYS A 52 -7.20 -3.57 14.25
CA CYS A 52 -6.56 -3.00 13.08
C CYS A 52 -7.11 -1.58 12.88
N THR A 53 -6.41 -0.57 13.39
CA THR A 53 -6.70 0.83 13.07
C THR A 53 -5.89 1.23 11.85
N ASN A 54 -6.57 1.50 10.75
CA ASN A 54 -5.97 2.16 9.60
C ASN A 54 -6.47 3.61 9.59
N VAL A 55 -5.55 4.57 9.76
CA VAL A 55 -5.85 5.99 9.57
C VAL A 55 -5.61 6.30 8.10
N VAL A 56 -6.64 6.11 7.28
CA VAL A 56 -6.60 6.53 5.87
C VAL A 56 -7.48 7.77 5.79
N ALA A 57 -6.86 8.96 5.81
CA ALA A 57 -7.53 10.27 5.79
C ALA A 57 -8.42 10.59 7.03
N PRO A 58 -8.64 11.88 7.38
CA PRO A 58 -9.37 12.29 8.59
C PRO A 58 -10.86 11.88 8.62
N ASP A 59 -11.40 11.33 7.54
CA ASP A 59 -12.80 11.07 7.29
C ASP A 59 -13.14 9.59 7.00
N HIS A 60 -12.15 8.68 6.90
CA HIS A 60 -12.40 7.25 6.69
C HIS A 60 -11.69 6.37 7.74
N THR A 61 -12.36 6.12 8.87
CA THR A 61 -11.92 5.11 9.84
C THR A 61 -12.35 3.73 9.36
N LEU A 62 -11.43 2.95 8.78
CA LEU A 62 -11.65 1.52 8.58
C LEU A 62 -11.63 0.83 9.95
N ARG A 63 -12.83 0.54 10.49
CA ARG A 63 -12.98 -0.28 11.70
C ARG A 63 -12.91 -1.75 11.29
N CYS A 64 -11.84 -2.43 11.67
CA CYS A 64 -11.77 -3.89 11.64
C CYS A 64 -11.65 -4.40 13.08
N PRO A 65 -12.75 -4.53 13.84
CA PRO A 65 -12.68 -5.15 15.15
C PRO A 65 -12.67 -6.67 14.98
N ILE A 66 -11.48 -7.25 14.81
CA ILE A 66 -11.29 -8.69 15.02
C ILE A 66 -11.09 -8.88 16.52
N LEU A 67 -12.17 -9.13 17.26
CA LEU A 67 -12.05 -9.49 18.68
C LEU A 67 -11.84 -11.00 18.80
N VAL A 68 -10.70 -11.40 19.35
CA VAL A 68 -10.38 -12.81 19.64
C VAL A 68 -10.27 -12.96 21.14
N LYS A 69 -11.10 -13.82 21.76
CA LYS A 69 -10.90 -14.18 23.16
C LYS A 69 -9.86 -15.29 23.23
N LEU A 70 -8.71 -14.99 23.84
CA LEU A 70 -7.68 -16.00 24.10
C LEU A 70 -7.70 -16.31 25.59
N GLY A 71 -8.11 -17.52 25.95
CA GLY A 71 -8.05 -18.03 27.31
C GLY A 71 -6.70 -18.72 27.54
N PHE A 72 -6.05 -18.40 28.65
CA PHE A 72 -4.82 -19.04 29.06
C PHE A 72 -5.14 -19.82 30.34
N THR A 73 -4.90 -21.13 30.30
CA THR A 73 -5.08 -22.01 31.46
C THR A 73 -3.72 -22.52 31.92
N ALA A 74 -3.61 -22.99 33.17
CA ALA A 74 -2.39 -23.62 33.67
C ALA A 74 -1.94 -24.82 32.80
N ASP A 75 -2.87 -25.44 32.07
CA ASP A 75 -2.64 -26.60 31.21
C ASP A 75 -2.40 -26.22 29.72
N GLY A 76 -2.33 -24.93 29.38
CA GLY A 76 -2.00 -24.46 28.03
C GLY A 76 -2.84 -23.28 27.52
N CYS A 77 -2.52 -22.82 26.30
CA CYS A 77 -3.26 -21.78 25.58
C CYS A 77 -4.50 -22.36 24.90
N ARG A 78 -5.70 -21.88 25.22
CA ARG A 78 -6.93 -22.19 24.46
C ARG A 78 -7.53 -20.92 23.88
N ALA A 79 -7.53 -20.83 22.56
CA ALA A 79 -8.30 -19.80 21.87
C ALA A 79 -9.79 -20.18 21.86
N GLN A 80 -10.65 -19.30 22.37
CA GLN A 80 -12.09 -19.41 22.15
C GLN A 80 -12.52 -18.29 21.21
N LEU A 81 -12.90 -18.67 19.99
CA LEU A 81 -13.52 -17.74 19.06
C LEU A 81 -14.92 -17.41 19.58
N GLY A 82 -15.12 -16.18 20.04
CA GLY A 82 -16.43 -15.68 20.44
C GLY A 82 -17.37 -15.47 19.25
N ASP A 83 -18.63 -15.17 19.54
CA ASP A 83 -19.68 -14.98 18.54
C ASP A 83 -19.34 -13.78 17.64
N TRP A 84 -19.16 -14.05 16.35
CA TRP A 84 -18.53 -13.13 15.40
C TRP A 84 -19.55 -12.60 14.41
N ARG A 85 -19.69 -11.27 14.34
CA ARG A 85 -20.43 -10.61 13.26
C ARG A 85 -19.48 -10.33 12.11
N THR A 86 -19.56 -11.15 11.07
CA THR A 86 -18.83 -10.90 9.82
C THR A 86 -19.65 -9.95 8.93
N ASP A 87 -19.41 -8.66 9.09
CA ASP A 87 -19.56 -7.71 7.98
C ASP A 87 -18.31 -7.75 7.06
N ALA A 88 -17.62 -8.89 7.00
CA ALA A 88 -16.44 -9.11 6.19
C ALA A 88 -16.81 -9.10 4.69
N THR A 89 -16.87 -7.89 4.14
CA THR A 89 -17.22 -7.59 2.76
C THR A 89 -16.11 -7.93 1.77
N SER A 90 -14.86 -8.12 2.21
CA SER A 90 -13.74 -8.47 1.32
C SER A 90 -13.30 -9.94 1.46
N ASP A 91 -12.95 -10.57 0.33
CA ASP A 91 -12.45 -11.95 0.26
C ASP A 91 -11.19 -12.17 1.09
N ALA A 92 -10.35 -11.14 1.23
CA ALA A 92 -9.15 -11.21 2.05
C ALA A 92 -9.45 -11.27 3.55
N LYS A 93 -10.46 -10.55 4.05
CA LYS A 93 -10.92 -10.71 5.44
C LYS A 93 -11.44 -12.12 5.68
N ARG A 94 -12.17 -12.69 4.71
CA ARG A 94 -12.64 -14.09 4.76
C ARG A 94 -11.48 -15.09 4.75
N ARG A 95 -10.44 -14.85 3.96
CA ARG A 95 -9.22 -15.69 3.91
C ARG A 95 -8.42 -15.59 5.21
N ALA A 96 -8.16 -14.39 5.70
CA ALA A 96 -7.48 -14.16 6.98
C ALA A 96 -8.23 -14.84 8.13
N PHE A 97 -9.57 -14.77 8.12
CA PHE A 97 -10.40 -15.50 9.06
C PHE A 97 -10.25 -17.01 8.95
N ARG A 98 -10.32 -17.60 7.75
CA ARG A 98 -10.11 -19.05 7.58
C ARG A 98 -8.74 -19.49 8.09
N LEU A 99 -7.68 -18.70 7.83
CA LEU A 99 -6.34 -18.96 8.34
C LEU A 99 -6.28 -18.89 9.88
N LEU A 100 -6.94 -17.89 10.46
CA LEU A 100 -7.04 -17.72 11.90
C LEU A 100 -7.77 -18.89 12.56
N VAL A 101 -8.94 -19.26 12.06
CA VAL A 101 -9.73 -20.39 12.58
C VAL A 101 -8.95 -21.70 12.47
N ALA A 102 -8.37 -21.97 11.29
CA ALA A 102 -7.60 -23.18 11.06
C ALA A 102 -6.41 -23.26 12.02
N GLY A 103 -5.57 -22.23 12.08
CA GLY A 103 -4.37 -22.22 12.92
C GLY A 103 -4.68 -22.28 14.41
N LEU A 104 -5.72 -21.57 14.88
CA LEU A 104 -6.12 -21.60 16.29
C LEU A 104 -6.76 -22.93 16.69
N SER A 105 -7.50 -23.58 15.79
CA SER A 105 -8.13 -24.89 16.07
C SER A 105 -7.12 -26.04 16.15
N SER A 106 -5.97 -25.90 15.49
CA SER A 106 -4.89 -26.88 15.52
C SER A 106 -3.78 -26.56 16.53
N ALA A 107 -3.84 -25.39 17.18
CA ALA A 107 -2.78 -24.97 18.08
C ALA A 107 -2.80 -25.76 19.39
N ASP A 108 -1.70 -26.43 19.71
CA ASP A 108 -1.48 -27.16 20.96
C ASP A 108 -0.62 -26.39 21.97
N SER A 109 -0.05 -25.26 21.54
CA SER A 109 0.94 -24.49 22.29
C SER A 109 0.81 -23.00 22.03
N CYS A 110 1.27 -22.19 22.98
CA CYS A 110 1.23 -20.74 22.87
C CYS A 110 2.10 -20.21 21.73
N GLU A 111 3.21 -20.91 21.40
CA GLU A 111 4.07 -20.58 20.26
C GLU A 111 3.33 -20.72 18.93
N GLN A 112 2.52 -21.77 18.76
CA GLN A 112 1.70 -21.97 17.56
C GLN A 112 0.58 -20.93 17.44
N VAL A 113 -0.03 -20.51 18.57
CA VAL A 113 -0.99 -19.41 18.58
C VAL A 113 -0.33 -18.12 18.12
N GLU A 114 0.85 -17.78 18.66
CA GLU A 114 1.57 -16.57 18.27
C GLU A 114 1.99 -16.60 16.78
N ALA A 115 2.52 -17.73 16.30
CA ALA A 115 2.87 -17.91 14.90
C ALA A 115 1.65 -17.73 13.98
N THR A 116 0.50 -18.29 14.35
CA THR A 116 -0.77 -18.12 13.61
C THR A 116 -1.18 -16.66 13.56
N LEU A 117 -1.13 -15.95 14.68
CA LEU A 117 -1.48 -14.52 14.74
C LEU A 117 -0.55 -13.67 13.87
N ARG A 118 0.75 -13.96 13.85
CA ARG A 118 1.72 -13.27 12.96
C ARG A 118 1.39 -13.48 11.49
N ILE A 119 1.08 -14.71 11.07
CA ILE A 119 0.70 -15.02 9.67
C ILE A 119 -0.57 -14.27 9.26
N VAL A 120 -1.57 -14.24 10.13
CA VAL A 120 -2.83 -13.54 9.88
C VAL A 120 -2.60 -12.02 9.80
N ALA A 121 -1.80 -11.45 10.72
CA ALA A 121 -1.45 -10.03 10.71
C ALA A 121 -0.72 -9.63 9.43
N MET A 122 0.27 -10.42 8.99
CA MET A 122 0.97 -10.19 7.72
C MET A 122 0.03 -10.24 6.52
N SER A 123 -0.91 -11.19 6.50
CA SER A 123 -1.91 -11.33 5.43
C SER A 123 -2.85 -10.13 5.35
N ILE A 124 -3.31 -9.62 6.50
CA ILE A 124 -4.16 -8.42 6.59
C ILE A 124 -3.37 -7.19 6.14
N GLN A 125 -2.10 -7.07 6.54
CA GLN A 125 -1.25 -5.94 6.14
C GLN A 125 -0.97 -5.95 4.63
N GLU A 126 -0.74 -7.11 4.04
CA GLU A 126 -0.58 -7.25 2.58
C GLU A 126 -1.86 -6.84 1.85
N ASP A 127 -3.03 -7.31 2.29
CA ASP A 127 -4.30 -6.93 1.68
C ASP A 127 -4.62 -5.45 1.87
N THR A 128 -4.35 -4.91 3.06
CA THR A 128 -4.50 -3.48 3.34
C THR A 128 -3.60 -2.65 2.43
N ARG A 129 -2.36 -3.12 2.18
CA ARG A 129 -1.46 -2.49 1.22
C ARG A 129 -2.08 -2.53 -0.17
N LYS A 130 -2.53 -3.70 -0.64
CA LYS A 130 -3.21 -3.87 -1.94
C LYS A 130 -4.44 -2.97 -2.08
N GLN A 131 -5.27 -2.85 -1.03
CA GLN A 131 -6.45 -1.99 -1.02
C GLN A 131 -6.08 -0.50 -0.99
N ALA A 132 -5.09 -0.10 -0.19
CA ALA A 132 -4.60 1.28 -0.19
C ALA A 132 -3.98 1.66 -1.55
N THR A 133 -3.31 0.71 -2.19
CA THR A 133 -2.84 0.88 -3.56
C THR A 133 -4.02 0.98 -4.54
N ALA A 134 -5.01 0.10 -4.45
CA ALA A 134 -6.21 0.14 -5.29
C ALA A 134 -7.03 1.44 -5.13
N ALA A 135 -7.11 1.98 -3.92
CA ALA A 135 -7.80 3.24 -3.64
C ALA A 135 -7.12 4.46 -4.30
N GLY A 136 -5.81 4.42 -4.50
CA GLY A 136 -5.06 5.41 -5.29
C GLY A 136 -4.98 5.10 -6.79
N CYS A 137 -5.73 4.10 -7.25
CA CYS A 137 -5.68 3.60 -8.62
C CYS A 137 -7.07 3.46 -9.25
N ALA A 138 -8.09 4.08 -8.64
CA ALA A 138 -9.42 4.18 -9.22
C ALA A 138 -9.30 4.85 -10.59
N MET A 139 -9.82 4.17 -11.63
CA MET A 139 -9.87 4.74 -12.96
C MET A 139 -11.03 5.73 -13.04
N ARG A 140 -10.75 6.90 -13.60
CA ARG A 140 -11.71 7.90 -14.07
C ARG A 140 -12.36 7.46 -15.36
N ASP A 141 -13.40 8.18 -15.75
CA ASP A 141 -14.11 7.97 -17.02
C ASP A 141 -13.20 8.18 -18.25
N ASP A 142 -12.12 8.96 -18.13
CA ASP A 142 -11.11 9.15 -19.18
C ASP A 142 -10.00 8.08 -19.16
N ASN A 143 -10.13 7.05 -18.31
CA ASN A 143 -9.12 6.02 -18.02
C ASN A 143 -7.88 6.53 -17.28
N ALA A 144 -7.85 7.79 -16.83
CA ALA A 144 -6.81 8.26 -15.94
C ALA A 144 -6.96 7.60 -14.56
N ARG A 145 -5.87 7.50 -13.82
CA ARG A 145 -5.86 7.10 -12.41
C ARG A 145 -5.68 8.35 -11.57
N ASP A 146 -6.61 8.58 -10.66
CA ASP A 146 -6.55 9.72 -9.75
C ASP A 146 -5.55 9.46 -8.62
N LEU A 147 -4.42 10.15 -8.71
CA LEU A 147 -3.44 10.22 -7.65
C LEU A 147 -3.83 11.32 -6.66
N THR A 148 -3.57 11.07 -5.37
CA THR A 148 -3.54 12.15 -4.38
C THR A 148 -2.43 13.15 -4.73
N ALA A 149 -2.55 14.41 -4.28
CA ALA A 149 -1.51 15.42 -4.53
C ALA A 149 -0.12 14.96 -4.05
N GLU A 150 -0.06 14.30 -2.89
CA GLU A 150 1.20 13.75 -2.35
C GLU A 150 1.76 12.65 -3.27
N ARG A 151 0.92 11.73 -3.77
CA ARG A 151 1.36 10.64 -4.65
C ARG A 151 1.78 11.15 -6.02
N ALA A 152 1.10 12.16 -6.54
CA ALA A 152 1.47 12.83 -7.79
C ALA A 152 2.85 13.52 -7.66
N ALA A 153 3.12 14.20 -6.54
CA ALA A 153 4.42 14.82 -6.27
C ALA A 153 5.54 13.79 -6.03
N ALA A 154 5.19 12.59 -5.58
CA ALA A 154 6.10 11.47 -5.34
C ALA A 154 6.14 10.46 -6.50
N ARG A 155 5.57 10.79 -7.67
CA ARG A 155 5.50 9.84 -8.79
C ARG A 155 6.87 9.46 -9.33
N ARG A 156 7.00 8.22 -9.81
CA ARG A 156 8.28 7.72 -10.30
C ARG A 156 8.75 8.61 -11.47
N GLY A 157 9.97 9.12 -11.38
CA GLY A 157 10.51 10.06 -12.35
C GLY A 157 10.13 11.53 -12.16
N ALA A 158 9.36 11.89 -11.11
CA ALA A 158 8.94 13.28 -10.88
C ALA A 158 10.10 14.24 -10.61
N LYS A 159 11.15 13.74 -9.94
CA LYS A 159 12.30 14.53 -9.49
C LYS A 159 13.56 14.29 -10.32
N ASP A 160 13.45 13.41 -11.31
CA ASP A 160 14.58 13.06 -12.16
C ASP A 160 14.96 14.24 -13.04
N THR A 161 16.26 14.35 -13.25
CA THR A 161 16.88 15.37 -14.10
C THR A 161 17.75 14.74 -15.18
N HIS A 162 18.24 13.51 -14.95
CA HIS A 162 19.02 12.72 -15.90
C HIS A 162 18.35 11.38 -16.19
N PHE A 163 18.49 10.87 -17.42
CA PHE A 163 17.92 9.56 -17.79
C PHE A 163 18.47 8.39 -16.95
N ALA A 164 19.62 8.58 -16.31
CA ALA A 164 20.22 7.60 -15.40
C ALA A 164 19.65 7.61 -13.98
N ASP A 165 18.90 8.66 -13.58
CA ASP A 165 18.43 8.83 -12.20
C ASP A 165 17.46 7.71 -11.80
N THR A 166 16.55 7.33 -12.71
CA THR A 166 15.63 6.21 -12.51
C THR A 166 15.66 5.26 -13.70
N ALA A 167 16.08 4.02 -13.46
CA ALA A 167 15.89 2.95 -14.44
C ALA A 167 14.39 2.63 -14.57
N SER A 168 13.82 2.85 -15.74
CA SER A 168 12.43 2.47 -16.02
C SER A 168 12.35 1.05 -16.59
N SER A 169 11.21 0.40 -16.40
CA SER A 169 10.91 -0.90 -17.00
C SER A 169 9.41 -1.07 -17.19
N ALA A 170 8.97 -2.10 -17.92
CA ALA A 170 7.54 -2.43 -18.01
C ALA A 170 6.89 -2.77 -16.64
N ALA A 171 7.71 -3.11 -15.64
CA ALA A 171 7.29 -3.39 -14.27
C ALA A 171 7.27 -2.13 -13.38
N GLU A 172 8.13 -1.16 -13.69
CA GLU A 172 8.32 0.08 -12.94
C GLU A 172 8.48 1.27 -13.92
N PRO A 173 7.41 1.66 -14.63
CA PRO A 173 7.46 2.73 -15.60
C PRO A 173 7.59 4.10 -14.92
N ILE A 174 8.11 5.08 -15.65
CA ILE A 174 8.00 6.49 -15.27
C ILE A 174 6.52 6.89 -15.30
N GLU A 175 6.07 7.60 -14.28
CA GLU A 175 4.67 7.96 -14.13
C GLU A 175 4.46 9.42 -14.53
N VAL A 176 3.57 9.66 -15.48
CA VAL A 176 3.23 11.00 -15.98
C VAL A 176 1.71 11.08 -16.24
N CYS A 177 1.20 12.30 -16.46
CA CYS A 177 -0.19 12.50 -16.84
C CYS A 177 -0.29 12.97 -18.29
N GLY A 178 -0.81 12.08 -19.14
CA GLY A 178 -1.07 12.26 -20.56
C GLY A 178 0.18 12.46 -21.41
N VAL A 179 -0.04 12.53 -22.73
CA VAL A 179 1.01 12.73 -23.74
C VAL A 179 1.80 14.02 -23.47
N LYS A 180 1.15 15.09 -23.02
CA LYS A 180 1.83 16.34 -22.67
C LYS A 180 2.83 16.14 -21.51
N GLY A 181 2.44 15.40 -20.47
CA GLY A 181 3.31 15.11 -19.34
C GLY A 181 4.50 14.23 -19.74
N GLU A 182 4.26 13.29 -20.64
CA GLU A 182 5.26 12.39 -21.21
C GLU A 182 6.32 13.11 -22.05
N LEU A 183 5.89 13.87 -23.05
CA LEU A 183 6.80 14.63 -23.91
C LEU A 183 7.52 15.74 -23.12
N GLY A 184 6.84 16.37 -22.16
CA GLY A 184 7.44 17.31 -21.23
C GLY A 184 8.46 16.67 -20.27
N TRP A 185 8.37 15.36 -20.04
CA TRP A 185 9.42 14.58 -19.37
C TRP A 185 10.57 14.33 -20.30
N LEU A 186 10.35 13.74 -21.48
CA LEU A 186 11.45 13.41 -22.39
C LEU A 186 12.31 14.63 -22.77
N THR A 187 11.68 15.77 -23.03
CA THR A 187 12.38 17.00 -23.46
C THR A 187 13.22 17.64 -22.34
N ARG A 188 12.82 17.55 -21.07
CA ARG A 188 13.56 18.19 -19.95
C ARG A 188 14.75 17.38 -19.44
N MET A 189 14.76 16.07 -19.70
CA MET A 189 15.78 15.15 -19.18
C MET A 189 17.13 15.33 -19.87
N GLN A 190 18.21 15.09 -19.11
CA GLN A 190 19.59 15.22 -19.57
C GLN A 190 20.30 13.87 -19.63
N CYS A 191 21.27 13.76 -20.53
CA CYS A 191 22.29 12.71 -20.51
C CYS A 191 23.36 13.02 -19.45
N ALA A 192 24.26 12.07 -19.18
CA ALA A 192 25.31 12.25 -18.17
C ALA A 192 26.27 13.44 -18.46
N ASP A 193 26.41 13.83 -19.73
CA ASP A 193 27.23 14.98 -20.16
C ASP A 193 26.48 16.33 -20.11
N GLY A 194 25.22 16.33 -19.66
CA GLY A 194 24.35 17.51 -19.61
C GLY A 194 23.64 17.83 -20.94
N SER A 195 23.88 17.07 -22.00
CA SER A 195 23.13 17.24 -23.26
C SER A 195 21.66 16.84 -23.11
N ARG A 196 20.77 17.48 -23.87
CA ARG A 196 19.34 17.14 -23.96
C ARG A 196 19.08 16.53 -25.34
N PRO A 197 18.88 15.20 -25.46
CA PRO A 197 18.73 14.51 -26.76
C PRO A 197 17.67 15.12 -27.68
N PHE A 198 16.58 15.58 -27.09
CA PHE A 198 15.47 16.20 -27.79
C PHE A 198 15.47 17.73 -27.68
N GLY A 199 16.27 18.33 -26.79
CA GLY A 199 16.20 19.77 -26.50
C GLY A 199 14.76 20.20 -26.19
N ASP A 200 14.28 21.25 -26.86
CA ASP A 200 12.88 21.71 -26.77
C ASP A 200 12.01 21.21 -27.95
N ASP A 201 12.53 20.27 -28.78
CA ASP A 201 11.86 19.70 -29.94
C ASP A 201 10.93 18.55 -29.50
N VAL A 202 9.67 18.91 -29.27
CA VAL A 202 8.61 17.99 -28.82
C VAL A 202 8.27 16.96 -29.89
N ASP A 203 8.29 17.32 -31.17
CA ASP A 203 7.96 16.42 -32.27
C ASP A 203 9.02 15.32 -32.40
N ARG A 204 10.30 15.70 -32.29
CA ARG A 204 11.40 14.73 -32.25
C ARG A 204 11.34 13.80 -31.03
N ALA A 205 10.90 14.30 -29.88
CA ALA A 205 10.67 13.46 -28.70
C ALA A 205 9.53 12.46 -28.94
N HIS A 206 8.45 12.89 -29.57
CA HIS A 206 7.32 12.04 -29.91
C HIS A 206 7.70 10.96 -30.92
N ASP A 207 8.44 11.32 -31.97
CA ASP A 207 8.91 10.39 -33.01
C ASP A 207 9.89 9.32 -32.50
N ALA A 208 10.50 9.54 -31.32
CA ALA A 208 11.36 8.55 -30.69
C ALA A 208 10.60 7.36 -30.08
N ARG A 209 9.27 7.43 -30.03
CA ARG A 209 8.40 6.34 -29.54
C ARG A 209 8.57 5.10 -30.42
N LYS A 210 8.87 3.96 -29.79
CA LYS A 210 9.00 2.65 -30.42
C LYS A 210 7.69 1.89 -30.51
N GLY A 211 6.72 2.25 -29.68
CA GLY A 211 5.39 1.67 -29.70
C GLY A 211 4.71 1.79 -28.34
N SER A 212 3.73 0.93 -28.13
CA SER A 212 3.06 0.76 -26.85
C SER A 212 3.05 -0.72 -26.48
N MET A 213 3.16 -1.02 -25.20
CA MET A 213 3.09 -2.39 -24.69
C MET A 213 2.23 -2.45 -23.42
N MET A 214 1.73 -3.64 -23.07
CA MET A 214 1.08 -3.82 -21.79
C MET A 214 2.12 -3.93 -20.68
N GLY A 215 2.01 -3.11 -19.64
CA GLY A 215 2.79 -3.26 -18.41
C GLY A 215 2.53 -4.62 -17.76
N THR A 216 3.52 -5.15 -17.05
CA THR A 216 3.45 -6.49 -16.44
C THR A 216 2.69 -6.52 -15.11
N GLY A 217 2.13 -5.38 -14.69
CA GLY A 217 1.20 -5.30 -13.58
C GLY A 217 1.80 -5.27 -12.18
N THR A 218 3.12 -5.08 -12.05
CA THR A 218 3.78 -4.88 -10.74
C THR A 218 3.72 -3.44 -10.26
N GLY A 219 3.37 -2.49 -11.13
CA GLY A 219 3.10 -1.12 -10.75
C GLY A 219 1.93 -1.05 -9.76
N PRO A 220 1.85 0.02 -8.95
CA PRO A 220 0.83 0.15 -7.90
C PRO A 220 -0.59 -0.06 -8.44
N CYS A 221 -0.82 0.33 -9.69
CA CYS A 221 -2.14 0.32 -10.28
C CYS A 221 -2.42 -0.87 -11.21
N GLY A 222 -1.54 -1.87 -11.25
CA GLY A 222 -1.70 -3.04 -12.12
C GLY A 222 -1.26 -2.76 -13.56
N ALA A 223 -1.73 -3.58 -14.50
CA ALA A 223 -1.33 -3.46 -15.91
C ALA A 223 -2.04 -2.28 -16.57
N ALA A 224 -1.26 -1.39 -17.19
CA ALA A 224 -1.74 -0.31 -18.06
C ALA A 224 -0.94 -0.35 -19.38
N PRO A 225 -1.48 0.19 -20.48
CA PRO A 225 -0.67 0.48 -21.66
C PRO A 225 0.47 1.43 -21.28
N LEU A 226 1.67 1.08 -21.70
CA LEU A 226 2.89 1.84 -21.48
C LEU A 226 3.47 2.26 -22.82
N ASP A 227 3.97 3.47 -22.88
CA ASP A 227 4.71 3.96 -24.03
C ASP A 227 6.19 3.62 -23.86
N HIS A 228 6.80 3.17 -24.95
CA HIS A 228 8.19 2.76 -24.96
C HIS A 228 8.99 3.67 -25.87
N TYR A 229 10.07 4.23 -25.33
CA TYR A 229 11.00 5.11 -26.02
C TYR A 229 12.42 4.54 -25.95
N THR A 230 13.19 4.76 -27.01
CA THR A 230 14.64 4.56 -26.98
C THR A 230 15.31 5.92 -27.14
N VAL A 231 15.97 6.39 -26.09
CA VAL A 231 16.65 7.69 -26.06
C VAL A 231 18.14 7.49 -26.28
N GLN A 232 18.70 8.19 -27.26
CA GLN A 232 20.13 8.12 -27.56
C GLN A 232 20.88 9.21 -26.82
N CYS A 233 21.75 8.81 -25.90
CA CYS A 233 22.72 9.67 -25.23
C CYS A 233 24.15 9.27 -25.62
N PRO A 234 25.15 10.17 -25.50
CA PRO A 234 26.54 9.86 -25.83
C PRO A 234 27.12 8.68 -25.04
N GLU A 235 26.68 8.49 -23.79
CA GLU A 235 27.17 7.42 -22.93
C GLU A 235 26.49 6.06 -23.18
N LYS A 236 25.22 6.04 -23.61
CA LYS A 236 24.46 4.83 -23.99
C LYS A 236 23.07 5.17 -24.54
N SER A 237 22.39 4.16 -25.07
CA SER A 237 20.94 4.19 -25.29
C SER A 237 20.18 3.86 -23.99
N TYR A 238 19.12 4.61 -23.71
CA TYR A 238 18.21 4.35 -22.59
C TYR A 238 16.87 3.86 -23.12
N GLU A 239 16.36 2.77 -22.55
CA GLU A 239 14.97 2.34 -22.75
C GLU A 239 14.10 2.99 -21.67
N VAL A 240 13.12 3.78 -22.12
CA VAL A 240 12.22 4.52 -21.24
C VAL A 240 10.80 4.01 -21.43
N TYR A 241 10.22 3.49 -20.35
CA TYR A 241 8.83 3.01 -20.28
C TYR A 241 8.03 4.00 -19.45
N MET A 242 6.91 4.48 -19.99
CA MET A 242 6.11 5.55 -19.38
C MET A 242 4.65 5.13 -19.25
N ASP A 243 4.09 5.34 -18.05
CA ASP A 243 2.66 5.21 -17.76
C ASP A 243 2.05 6.61 -17.75
N MET A 244 1.32 6.94 -18.81
CA MET A 244 0.71 8.25 -18.99
C MET A 244 -0.62 8.41 -18.23
N TYR A 245 -1.10 7.38 -17.54
CA TYR A 245 -2.41 7.40 -16.91
C TYR A 245 -2.36 7.85 -15.45
N MET A 246 -1.25 8.46 -15.01
CA MET A 246 -0.97 8.75 -13.61
C MET A 246 -1.15 10.26 -13.31
N CYS A 247 -2.40 10.66 -13.07
CA CYS A 247 -2.82 12.06 -12.99
C CYS A 247 -3.10 12.52 -11.56
N GLY A 248 -2.47 13.62 -11.15
CA GLY A 248 -2.75 14.28 -9.88
C GLY A 248 -3.98 15.19 -9.92
N PRO A 249 -4.33 15.82 -8.78
CA PRO A 249 -5.49 16.69 -8.71
C PRO A 249 -5.39 17.87 -9.68
N GLY A 250 -6.41 18.04 -10.53
CA GLY A 250 -6.45 19.09 -11.55
C GLY A 250 -5.68 18.78 -12.83
N GLU A 251 -4.93 17.67 -12.88
CA GLU A 251 -4.39 17.16 -14.14
C GLU A 251 -5.48 16.39 -14.91
N GLN A 252 -5.41 16.43 -16.24
CA GLN A 252 -6.34 15.74 -17.13
C GLN A 252 -5.53 15.06 -18.23
N LEU A 253 -5.99 13.89 -18.67
CA LEU A 253 -5.55 13.36 -19.95
C LEU A 253 -6.05 14.34 -21.02
N ALA A 254 -5.14 15.15 -21.54
CA ALA A 254 -5.48 16.02 -22.65
C ALA A 254 -6.09 15.15 -23.77
N PRO A 255 -7.15 15.62 -24.46
CA PRO A 255 -7.64 14.92 -25.62
C PRO A 255 -6.47 14.71 -26.59
N ALA A 256 -6.36 13.50 -27.14
CA ALA A 256 -5.31 13.16 -28.10
C ALA A 256 -5.27 14.25 -29.19
N LEU A 257 -4.06 14.80 -29.41
CA LEU A 257 -3.80 15.82 -30.42
C LEU A 257 -4.04 15.27 -31.83
#